data_AF-A0A9D8H7V8-F1
#
_entry.id   AF-A0A9D8H7V8-F1
#
_cell.length_a   1.000
_cell.length_b   1.000
_cell.length_c   1.000
_cell.angle_alpha   90.00
_cell.angle_beta   90.00
_cell.angle_gamma   90.00
#
_symmetry.space_group_name_H-M   'P 1'
#
loop_
_entity.id
_entity.type
_entity.pdbx_description
1 polymer ?
#
loop_
_entity_poly.entity_id
_entity_poly.type
_entity_poly.pdbx_seq_one_letter_code
_entity_poly.pdbx_strand_id
1 'polypeptide(L)'
;MADVVNLRLDGLGTPEVTQREVDERAGRSPAELADECAQVRDQAEAMLPGFDEVAWNAPAPGGYEGTLGDGVEALWFDFFMHGDDIRAAIGRPSEPHDDGLRATTSHIATQLTKRKWGPATIALEGVPEFDVSGGGSERVEGDPMAFALAATGRSDPSTFGLDASVNLYAV
;
A
#
# COMPACT_ATOMS: atom_id res chain seq x y z
N MET A 1 1.17 -2.24 -11.71
CA MET A 1 -0.22 -1.98 -12.18
C MET A 1 -0.47 -2.32 -13.64
N ALA A 2 0.39 -1.88 -14.56
CA ALA A 2 0.24 -2.22 -15.98
C ALA A 2 0.13 -3.74 -16.19
N ASP A 3 0.95 -4.51 -15.48
CA ASP A 3 0.87 -5.97 -15.53
C ASP A 3 -0.40 -6.54 -14.89
N VAL A 4 -0.96 -5.89 -13.85
CA VAL A 4 -2.24 -6.29 -13.24
C VAL A 4 -3.39 -6.14 -14.24
N VAL A 5 -3.53 -4.98 -14.87
CA VAL A 5 -4.62 -4.72 -15.84
C VAL A 5 -4.46 -5.52 -17.14
N ASN A 6 -3.23 -5.97 -17.45
CA ASN A 6 -2.95 -6.87 -18.57
C ASN A 6 -2.89 -8.36 -18.15
N LEU A 7 -3.26 -8.70 -16.92
CA LEU A 7 -3.28 -10.06 -16.37
C LEU A 7 -1.93 -10.81 -16.44
N ARG A 8 -0.81 -10.08 -16.42
CA ARG A 8 0.56 -10.61 -16.28
C ARG A 8 0.92 -10.76 -14.80
N LEU A 9 0.23 -11.67 -14.11
CA LEU A 9 0.22 -11.73 -12.64
C LEU A 9 1.34 -12.61 -12.05
N ASP A 10 1.96 -13.46 -12.86
CA ASP A 10 2.97 -14.40 -12.38
C ASP A 10 4.25 -13.68 -11.95
N GLY A 11 4.63 -13.90 -10.69
CA GLY A 11 5.85 -13.34 -10.10
C GLY A 11 5.78 -11.85 -9.79
N LEU A 12 4.58 -11.24 -9.75
CA LEU A 12 4.46 -9.85 -9.31
C LEU A 12 5.10 -9.65 -7.93
N GLY A 13 5.87 -8.56 -7.80
CA GLY A 13 6.60 -8.23 -6.58
C GLY A 13 7.93 -8.97 -6.38
N THR A 14 8.32 -9.90 -7.28
CA THR A 14 9.67 -10.47 -7.21
C THR A 14 10.71 -9.51 -7.84
N PRO A 15 11.99 -9.55 -7.40
CA PRO A 15 13.05 -8.71 -7.95
C PRO A 15 13.17 -8.81 -9.48
N GLU A 16 12.99 -10.00 -10.04
CA GLU A 16 13.12 -10.25 -11.49
C GLU A 16 12.01 -9.56 -12.29
N VAL A 17 10.77 -9.64 -11.80
CA VAL A 17 9.61 -9.00 -12.45
C VAL A 17 9.68 -7.49 -12.27
N THR A 18 10.02 -6.99 -11.08
CA THR A 18 10.21 -5.57 -10.84
C THR A 18 11.31 -4.98 -11.72
N GLN A 19 12.45 -5.68 -11.89
CA GLN A 19 13.51 -5.21 -12.78
C GLN A 19 13.05 -5.17 -14.24
N ARG A 20 12.31 -6.18 -14.71
CA ARG A 20 11.72 -6.16 -16.05
C ARG A 20 10.81 -4.94 -16.26
N GLU A 21 9.93 -4.64 -15.30
CA GLU A 21 9.02 -3.50 -15.39
C GLU A 21 9.79 -2.17 -15.50
N VAL A 22 10.92 -2.03 -14.80
CA VAL A 22 11.83 -0.90 -14.92
C VAL A 22 12.48 -0.85 -16.31
N ASP A 23 13.02 -1.97 -16.78
CA ASP A 23 13.71 -2.06 -18.07
C ASP A 23 12.77 -1.75 -19.25
N GLU A 24 11.52 -2.24 -19.21
CA GLU A 24 10.47 -1.95 -20.20
C GLU A 24 10.17 -0.44 -20.33
N ARG A 25 10.46 0.34 -19.28
CA ARG A 25 10.21 1.79 -19.20
C ARG A 25 11.48 2.63 -19.29
N ALA A 26 12.64 1.99 -19.37
CA ALA A 26 13.92 2.68 -19.47
C ALA A 26 13.97 3.59 -20.72
N GLY A 27 14.37 4.84 -20.51
CA GLY A 27 14.49 5.83 -21.59
C GLY A 27 13.20 6.54 -22.00
N ARG A 28 12.05 6.19 -21.40
CA ARG A 28 10.80 6.92 -21.62
C ARG A 28 10.82 8.27 -20.89
N SER A 29 10.18 9.26 -21.49
CA SER A 29 10.04 10.58 -20.92
C SER A 29 9.00 10.60 -19.78
N PRO A 30 9.06 11.58 -18.86
CA PRO A 30 8.05 11.75 -17.84
C PRO A 30 6.62 11.88 -18.37
N ALA A 31 6.44 12.51 -19.54
CA ALA A 31 5.12 12.64 -20.18
C ALA A 31 4.59 11.27 -20.63
N GLU A 32 5.41 10.45 -21.28
CA GLU A 32 5.01 9.11 -21.72
C GLU A 32 4.69 8.19 -20.54
N LEU A 33 5.39 8.33 -19.41
CA LEU A 33 5.09 7.58 -18.18
C LEU A 33 3.78 8.06 -17.53
N ALA A 34 3.54 9.37 -17.50
CA ALA A 34 2.29 9.93 -17.01
C ALA A 34 1.08 9.47 -17.85
N ASP A 35 1.23 9.44 -19.18
CA ASP A 35 0.20 8.95 -20.10
C ASP A 35 -0.10 7.46 -19.88
N GLU A 36 0.93 6.63 -19.67
CA GLU A 36 0.73 5.22 -19.31
C GLU A 36 0.02 5.07 -17.96
N CYS A 37 0.42 5.83 -16.94
CA CYS A 37 -0.28 5.82 -15.64
C CYS A 37 -1.76 6.18 -15.78
N ALA A 38 -2.09 7.18 -16.60
CA ALA A 38 -3.47 7.56 -16.88
C ALA A 38 -4.23 6.44 -17.61
N GLN A 39 -3.64 5.83 -18.62
CA GLN A 39 -4.24 4.70 -19.34
C GLN A 39 -4.50 3.51 -18.42
N VAL A 40 -3.53 3.14 -17.60
CA VAL A 40 -3.62 2.02 -16.67
C VAL A 40 -4.67 2.29 -15.58
N ARG A 41 -4.78 3.53 -15.09
CA ARG A 41 -5.86 3.94 -14.19
C ARG A 41 -7.22 3.70 -14.83
N ASP A 42 -7.43 4.18 -16.05
CA ASP A 42 -8.72 4.06 -16.75
C ASP A 42 -9.09 2.59 -16.98
N GLN A 43 -8.11 1.73 -17.29
CA GLN A 43 -8.31 0.28 -17.41
C GLN A 43 -8.64 -0.38 -16.07
N ALA A 44 -7.96 0.00 -14.99
CA ALA A 44 -8.25 -0.52 -13.66
C ALA A 44 -9.66 -0.11 -13.22
N GLU A 45 -10.05 1.15 -13.42
CA GLU A 45 -11.40 1.66 -13.13
C GLU A 45 -12.48 0.89 -13.89
N ALA A 46 -12.25 0.58 -15.17
CA ALA A 46 -13.19 -0.21 -15.97
C ALA A 46 -13.34 -1.67 -15.50
N MET A 47 -12.32 -2.22 -14.83
CA MET A 47 -12.33 -3.61 -14.33
C MET A 47 -13.14 -3.77 -13.05
N LEU A 48 -13.05 -2.80 -12.12
CA LEU A 48 -13.61 -2.91 -10.77
C LEU A 48 -15.13 -3.20 -10.72
N PRO A 49 -15.99 -2.62 -11.57
CA PRO A 49 -17.44 -2.92 -11.55
C PRO A 49 -17.79 -4.37 -11.87
N GLY A 50 -16.85 -5.14 -12.45
CA GLY A 50 -17.04 -6.56 -12.76
C GLY A 50 -16.92 -7.49 -11.55
N PHE A 51 -16.45 -6.99 -10.40
CA PHE A 51 -16.27 -7.79 -9.19
C PHE A 51 -17.51 -7.73 -8.30
N ASP A 52 -18.17 -8.88 -8.15
CA ASP A 52 -19.21 -9.07 -7.15
C ASP A 52 -18.62 -9.47 -5.79
N GLU A 53 -19.47 -9.61 -4.77
CA GLU A 53 -19.06 -10.02 -3.43
C GLU A 53 -18.30 -11.36 -3.42
N VAL A 54 -18.65 -12.29 -4.30
CA VAL A 54 -17.95 -13.58 -4.38
C VAL A 54 -16.53 -13.37 -4.92
N ALA A 55 -16.37 -12.55 -5.95
CA ALA A 55 -15.08 -12.19 -6.50
C ALA A 55 -14.20 -11.46 -5.46
N TRP A 56 -14.75 -10.47 -4.75
CA TRP A 56 -14.02 -9.71 -3.73
C TRP A 56 -13.45 -10.61 -2.62
N ASN A 57 -14.18 -11.65 -2.23
CA ASN A 57 -13.77 -12.60 -1.20
C ASN A 57 -13.00 -13.82 -1.74
N ALA A 58 -12.84 -13.95 -3.05
CA ALA A 58 -12.06 -15.04 -3.65
C ALA A 58 -10.56 -14.82 -3.42
N PRO A 59 -9.72 -15.88 -3.49
CA PRO A 59 -8.26 -15.72 -3.38
C PRO A 59 -7.70 -14.73 -4.40
N ALA A 60 -6.76 -13.89 -3.97
CA ALA A 60 -6.04 -13.00 -4.87
C ALA A 60 -5.24 -13.80 -5.91
N PRO A 61 -5.20 -13.34 -7.17
CA PRO A 61 -4.38 -13.97 -8.19
C PRO A 61 -2.89 -13.56 -8.04
N GLY A 62 -2.00 -14.19 -8.81
CA GLY A 62 -0.57 -13.83 -8.85
C GLY A 62 0.25 -14.28 -7.63
N GLY A 63 -0.31 -15.14 -6.77
CA GLY A 63 0.38 -15.69 -5.61
C GLY A 63 0.37 -14.78 -4.37
N TYR A 64 -0.43 -13.71 -4.38
CA TYR A 64 -0.63 -12.86 -3.20
C TYR A 64 -1.41 -13.61 -2.11
N GLU A 65 -0.93 -13.54 -0.86
CA GLU A 65 -1.58 -14.18 0.28
C GLU A 65 -2.75 -13.32 0.80
N GLY A 66 -3.97 -13.67 0.38
CA GLY A 66 -5.20 -13.01 0.82
C GLY A 66 -6.34 -13.16 -0.19
N THR A 67 -7.39 -12.39 0.03
CA THR A 67 -8.52 -12.22 -0.89
C THR A 67 -8.19 -11.20 -1.99
N LEU A 68 -8.99 -11.17 -3.06
CA LEU A 68 -8.92 -10.13 -4.08
C LEU A 68 -9.05 -8.73 -3.45
N GLY A 69 -9.93 -8.58 -2.47
CA GLY A 69 -10.06 -7.35 -1.68
C GLY A 69 -8.74 -6.94 -1.01
N ASP A 70 -8.08 -7.87 -0.34
CA ASP A 70 -6.77 -7.61 0.30
C ASP A 70 -5.70 -7.22 -0.72
N GLY A 71 -5.74 -7.81 -1.93
CA GLY A 71 -4.83 -7.48 -3.02
C GLY A 71 -5.07 -6.10 -3.62
N VAL A 72 -6.34 -5.71 -3.80
CA VAL A 72 -6.71 -4.37 -4.26
C VAL A 72 -6.38 -3.31 -3.21
N GLU A 73 -6.60 -3.60 -1.93
CA GLU A 73 -6.19 -2.71 -0.84
C GLU A 73 -4.66 -2.53 -0.81
N ALA A 74 -3.88 -3.61 -0.98
CA ALA A 74 -2.42 -3.53 -1.08
C ALA A 74 -1.97 -2.65 -2.26
N LEU A 75 -2.59 -2.80 -3.42
CA LEU A 75 -2.33 -1.94 -4.58
C LEU A 75 -2.68 -0.47 -4.30
N TRP A 76 -3.80 -0.20 -3.62
CA TRP A 76 -4.15 1.17 -3.22
C TRP A 76 -3.09 1.76 -2.30
N PHE A 77 -2.71 1.04 -1.23
CA PHE A 77 -1.61 1.41 -0.34
C PHE A 77 -0.33 1.75 -1.14
N ASP A 78 0.08 0.89 -2.08
CA ASP A 78 1.29 1.09 -2.88
C ASP A 78 1.20 2.38 -3.73
N PHE A 79 0.08 2.64 -4.43
CA PHE A 79 -0.07 3.87 -5.22
C PHE A 79 -0.07 5.12 -4.35
N PHE A 80 -0.71 5.05 -3.18
CA PHE A 80 -0.73 6.17 -2.25
C PHE A 80 0.68 6.50 -1.78
N MET A 81 1.43 5.50 -1.29
CA MET A 81 2.80 5.68 -0.80
C MET A 81 3.78 6.10 -1.90
N HIS A 82 3.72 5.50 -3.09
CA HIS A 82 4.59 5.90 -4.20
C HIS A 82 4.21 7.25 -4.81
N GLY A 83 2.92 7.62 -4.76
CA GLY A 83 2.49 8.98 -5.07
C GLY A 83 3.13 9.99 -4.12
N ASP A 84 3.25 9.65 -2.84
CA ASP A 84 3.95 10.49 -1.86
C ASP A 84 5.46 10.52 -2.09
N ASP A 85 6.09 9.39 -2.41
CA ASP A 85 7.53 9.31 -2.75
C ASP A 85 7.88 10.29 -3.88
N ILE A 86 7.05 10.35 -4.93
CA ILE A 86 7.22 11.30 -6.04
C ILE A 86 7.11 12.75 -5.54
N ARG A 87 6.11 13.06 -4.69
CA ARG A 87 5.93 14.41 -4.12
C ARG A 87 7.16 14.83 -3.31
N ALA A 88 7.62 13.96 -2.41
CA ALA A 88 8.80 14.19 -1.60
C ALA A 88 10.04 14.44 -2.48
N ALA A 89 10.25 13.64 -3.53
CA ALA A 89 11.38 13.77 -4.44
C ALA A 89 11.41 15.12 -5.19
N ILE A 90 10.25 15.74 -5.44
CA ILE A 90 10.14 17.06 -6.08
C ILE A 90 9.89 18.20 -5.09
N GLY A 91 10.08 17.94 -3.78
CA GLY A 91 9.94 18.96 -2.72
C GLY A 91 8.50 19.43 -2.49
N ARG A 92 7.51 18.64 -2.89
CA ARG A 92 6.09 18.88 -2.58
C ARG A 92 5.73 18.24 -1.24
N PRO A 93 4.86 18.88 -0.45
CA PRO A 93 4.35 18.25 0.76
C PRO A 93 3.49 17.03 0.42
N SER A 94 3.41 16.12 1.39
CA SER A 94 2.42 15.05 1.37
C SER A 94 1.01 15.62 1.26
N GLU A 95 0.15 14.89 0.57
CA GLU A 95 -1.25 15.27 0.38
C GLU A 95 -2.12 14.27 1.13
N PRO A 96 -2.65 14.64 2.31
CA PRO A 96 -3.52 13.74 3.06
C PRO A 96 -4.81 13.55 2.27
N HIS A 97 -5.01 12.33 1.78
CA HIS A 97 -6.30 11.89 1.24
C HIS A 97 -6.92 10.93 2.24
N ASP A 98 -8.06 11.31 2.83
CA ASP A 98 -8.74 10.54 3.88
C ASP A 98 -8.94 9.06 3.49
N ASP A 99 -9.35 8.79 2.25
CA ASP A 99 -9.54 7.41 1.77
C ASP A 99 -8.22 6.66 1.55
N GLY A 100 -7.17 7.35 1.07
CA GLY A 100 -5.84 6.76 0.89
C GLY A 100 -5.20 6.42 2.23
N LEU A 101 -5.26 7.33 3.19
CA LEU A 101 -4.78 7.12 4.56
C LEU A 101 -5.56 6.01 5.27
N ARG A 102 -6.88 5.90 5.06
CA ARG A 102 -7.69 4.80 5.59
C ARG A 102 -7.23 3.45 5.04
N ALA A 103 -7.12 3.32 3.73
CA ALA A 103 -6.67 2.08 3.10
C ALA A 103 -5.23 1.72 3.53
N THR A 104 -4.34 2.70 3.58
CA THR A 104 -2.96 2.53 4.03
C THR A 104 -2.88 2.06 5.48
N THR A 105 -3.66 2.66 6.38
CA THR A 105 -3.66 2.29 7.80
C THR A 105 -4.22 0.87 8.00
N SER A 106 -5.32 0.55 7.33
CA SER A 106 -5.92 -0.80 7.30
C SER A 106 -4.93 -1.86 6.80
N HIS A 107 -4.24 -1.56 5.69
CA HIS A 107 -3.24 -2.45 5.12
C HIS A 107 -2.07 -2.69 6.08
N ILE A 108 -1.52 -1.62 6.68
CA ILE A 108 -0.43 -1.72 7.67
C ILE A 108 -0.86 -2.59 8.85
N ALA A 109 -2.06 -2.37 9.41
CA ALA A 109 -2.58 -3.17 10.52
C ALA A 109 -2.66 -4.67 10.17
N THR A 110 -3.14 -4.98 8.96
CA THR A 110 -3.20 -6.35 8.43
C THR A 110 -1.82 -6.96 8.29
N GLN A 111 -0.86 -6.26 7.70
CA GLN A 111 0.51 -6.77 7.52
C GLN A 111 1.24 -6.97 8.84
N LEU A 112 1.10 -6.05 9.79
CA LEU A 112 1.63 -6.21 11.15
C LEU A 112 1.03 -7.44 11.85
N THR A 113 -0.28 -7.67 11.69
CA THR A 113 -0.95 -8.87 12.20
C THR A 113 -0.39 -10.16 11.58
N LYS A 114 -0.21 -10.20 10.25
CA LYS A 114 0.40 -11.35 9.55
C LYS A 114 1.82 -11.63 10.04
N ARG A 115 2.57 -10.57 10.37
CA ARG A 115 3.92 -10.65 10.96
C ARG A 115 3.93 -10.93 12.46
N LYS A 116 2.76 -11.11 13.09
CA LYS A 116 2.57 -11.37 14.52
C LYS A 116 3.12 -10.25 15.41
N TRP A 117 3.12 -9.02 14.90
CA TRP A 117 3.41 -7.84 15.69
C TRP A 117 2.19 -7.45 16.53
N GLY A 118 2.39 -6.83 17.70
CA GLY A 118 1.32 -6.50 18.66
C GLY A 118 1.15 -7.56 19.75
N PRO A 119 0.03 -7.55 20.50
CA PRO A 119 -1.25 -6.88 20.24
C PRO A 119 -1.26 -5.36 20.46
N ALA A 120 -1.91 -4.61 19.58
CA ALA A 120 -2.07 -3.16 19.69
C ALA A 120 -3.32 -2.65 18.96
N THR A 121 -3.74 -1.41 19.23
CA THR A 121 -4.78 -0.70 18.46
C THR A 121 -4.18 0.56 17.84
N ILE A 122 -4.31 0.70 16.52
CA ILE A 122 -3.92 1.89 15.77
C ILE A 122 -5.10 2.85 15.78
N ALA A 123 -4.96 3.99 16.46
CA ALA A 123 -5.99 5.00 16.68
C ALA A 123 -5.49 6.39 16.26
N LEU A 124 -5.39 6.58 14.95
CA LEU A 124 -4.80 7.77 14.33
C LEU A 124 -5.88 8.83 14.06
N GLU A 125 -5.46 10.09 13.98
CA GLU A 125 -6.36 11.22 13.79
C GLU A 125 -7.14 11.13 12.47
N GLY A 126 -8.47 11.23 12.52
CA GLY A 126 -9.32 11.29 11.32
C GLY A 126 -9.53 9.97 10.57
N VAL A 127 -8.96 8.87 11.06
CA VAL A 127 -9.11 7.52 10.48
C VAL A 127 -9.79 6.58 11.50
N PRO A 128 -10.50 5.53 11.04
CA PRO A 128 -11.04 4.51 11.94
C PRO A 128 -9.94 3.83 12.77
N GLU A 129 -10.29 3.29 13.93
CA GLU A 129 -9.37 2.45 14.69
C GLU A 129 -9.21 1.09 14.02
N PHE A 130 -7.98 0.58 13.99
CA PHE A 130 -7.65 -0.74 13.46
C PHE A 130 -6.93 -1.57 14.52
N ASP A 131 -7.42 -2.78 14.74
CA ASP A 131 -6.79 -3.73 15.65
C ASP A 131 -5.65 -4.47 14.94
N VAL A 132 -4.53 -4.61 15.67
CA VAL A 132 -3.37 -5.39 15.26
C VAL A 132 -3.25 -6.59 16.17
N SER A 133 -3.21 -7.79 15.59
CA SER A 133 -3.16 -9.07 16.31
C SER A 133 -4.25 -9.21 17.40
N GLY A 134 -5.47 -8.73 17.11
CA GLY A 134 -6.62 -8.84 18.00
C GLY A 134 -6.84 -7.66 18.96
N GLY A 135 -6.07 -6.58 18.82
CA GLY A 135 -6.23 -5.37 19.64
C GLY A 135 -5.62 -5.50 21.03
N GLY A 136 -5.36 -4.38 21.72
CA GLY A 136 -4.67 -4.43 23.01
C GLY A 136 -4.66 -3.11 23.79
N SER A 137 -4.00 -3.14 24.95
CA SER A 137 -3.80 -1.93 25.77
C SER A 137 -2.77 -0.97 25.18
N GLU A 138 -1.90 -1.46 24.30
CA GLU A 138 -0.98 -0.62 23.54
C GLU A 138 -1.76 0.11 22.44
N ARG A 139 -1.69 1.45 22.45
CA ARG A 139 -2.39 2.31 21.50
C ARG A 139 -1.38 3.16 20.76
N VAL A 140 -1.46 3.14 19.43
CA VAL A 140 -0.64 3.99 18.56
C VAL A 140 -1.51 5.15 18.11
N GLU A 141 -1.15 6.35 18.54
CA GLU A 141 -1.93 7.58 18.30
C GLU A 141 -1.07 8.62 17.59
N GLY A 142 -1.73 9.55 16.88
CA GLY A 142 -1.06 10.67 16.19
C GLY A 142 -1.49 10.84 14.73
N ASP A 143 -0.64 11.53 13.96
CA ASP A 143 -0.90 11.82 12.55
C ASP A 143 -0.79 10.55 11.69
N PRO A 144 -1.81 10.25 10.86
CA PRO A 144 -1.84 9.03 10.08
C PRO A 144 -0.78 8.97 8.99
N MET A 145 -0.41 10.11 8.41
CA MET A 145 0.62 10.15 7.38
C MET A 145 2.00 9.88 7.98
N ALA A 146 2.31 10.50 9.12
CA ALA A 146 3.54 10.26 9.85
C ALA A 146 3.67 8.79 10.29
N PHE A 147 2.57 8.15 10.72
CA PHE A 147 2.57 6.73 11.05
C PHE A 147 2.83 5.87 9.81
N ALA A 148 2.17 6.16 8.68
CA ALA A 148 2.39 5.44 7.43
C ALA A 148 3.85 5.54 6.94
N LEU A 149 4.47 6.72 7.05
CA LEU A 149 5.88 6.90 6.74
C LEU A 149 6.78 6.07 7.68
N ALA A 150 6.48 6.02 8.97
CA ALA A 150 7.26 5.26 9.95
C ALA A 150 7.15 3.74 9.73
N ALA A 151 5.91 3.24 9.60
CA ALA A 151 5.61 1.83 9.39
C ALA A 151 6.13 1.29 8.05
N THR A 152 6.52 2.17 7.13
CA THR A 152 7.10 1.80 5.83
C THR A 152 8.58 2.15 5.70
N GLY A 153 9.23 2.53 6.79
CA GLY A 153 10.67 2.80 6.84
C GLY A 153 11.10 4.12 6.21
N ARG A 154 10.16 5.00 5.87
CA ARG A 154 10.42 6.34 5.32
C ARG A 154 10.71 7.38 6.42
N SER A 155 10.33 7.10 7.67
CA SER A 155 10.65 7.92 8.84
C SER A 155 10.94 7.07 10.08
N ASP A 156 11.43 7.71 11.15
CA ASP A 156 11.79 7.04 12.39
C ASP A 156 10.54 6.68 13.24
N PRO A 157 10.29 5.39 13.53
CA PRO A 157 9.15 4.97 14.35
C PRO A 157 9.25 5.41 15.82
N SER A 158 10.41 5.85 16.30
CA SER A 158 10.57 6.36 17.67
C SER A 158 9.71 7.58 17.97
N THR A 159 9.27 8.31 16.93
CA THR A 159 8.31 9.42 17.01
C THR A 159 6.94 9.00 17.56
N PHE A 160 6.60 7.71 17.45
CA PHE A 160 5.40 7.08 18.02
C PHE A 160 5.72 6.26 19.28
N GLY A 161 6.96 6.30 19.78
CA GLY A 161 7.42 5.42 20.85
C GLY A 161 7.59 3.95 20.43
N LEU A 162 7.61 3.68 19.13
CA LEU A 162 7.73 2.34 18.56
C LEU A 162 9.18 2.04 18.15
N ASP A 163 9.54 0.76 18.11
CA ASP A 163 10.82 0.32 17.57
C ASP A 163 10.74 -0.06 16.08
N ALA A 164 11.88 -0.44 15.50
CA ALA A 164 11.99 -0.75 14.07
C ALA A 164 11.14 -1.95 13.60
N SER A 165 10.60 -2.78 14.52
CA SER A 165 9.74 -3.92 14.17
C SER A 165 8.41 -3.53 13.52
N VAL A 166 7.97 -2.27 13.70
CA VAL A 166 6.77 -1.75 13.01
C VAL A 166 7.02 -1.53 11.50
N ASN A 167 8.27 -1.44 11.06
CA ASN A 167 8.59 -1.26 9.65
C ASN A 167 8.28 -2.57 8.88
N LEU A 168 7.31 -2.52 7.97
CA LEU A 168 6.88 -3.63 7.12
C LEU A 168 8.02 -4.28 6.30
N TYR A 169 9.07 -3.51 6.01
CA TYR A 169 10.19 -3.93 5.16
C TYR A 169 11.50 -4.17 5.94
N ALA A 170 11.48 -4.04 7.27
CA ALA A 170 12.62 -4.44 8.10
C ALA A 170 12.78 -5.97 8.05
N VAL A 171 14.02 -6.43 7.82
CA VAL A 171 14.41 -7.84 7.76
C VAL A 171 14.79 -8.35 9.15
#